data_AF-A0A7G2JZ62-F1
#
_entry.id   AF-A0A7G2JZ62-F1
#
_cell.length_a   1.000
_cell.length_b   1.000
_cell.length_c   1.000
_cell.angle_alpha   90.00
_cell.angle_beta   90.00
_cell.angle_gamma   90.00
#
_symmetry.space_group_name_H-M   'P 1'
#
loop_
_entity.id
_entity.type
_entity.pdbx_description
1 polymer ?
#
loop_
_entity_poly.entity_id
_entity_poly.type
_entity_poly.pdbx_seq_one_letter_code
_entity_poly.pdbx_strand_id
1 'polypeptide(L)'
;MEENRVAVQIDGLHQAETISSQGFKELFEGYGNFNNTRNSAEIETLKQVTIRKGADSLKSGSGALGGSVSFDTKDARDYLLNKNYYASYKRGYNTADNQNLQTLTLAGRYKYFDAIAVITSRKGHELENYGYKNYND
;
A
#
# COMPACT_ATOMS: atom_id res chain seq x y z
N MET A 1 12.87 -14.61 6.28
CA MET A 1 13.61 -13.49 5.64
C MET A 1 12.68 -12.30 5.69
N GLU A 2 12.96 -11.30 6.52
CA GLU A 2 12.06 -10.17 6.77
C GLU A 2 12.80 -8.83 6.63
N GLU A 3 12.06 -7.72 6.70
CA GLU A 3 12.58 -6.33 6.66
C GLU A 3 13.25 -5.96 5.32
N ASN A 4 14.52 -5.54 5.34
CA ASN A 4 15.25 -5.00 4.17
C ASN A 4 15.80 -6.10 3.24
N ARG A 5 15.44 -7.37 3.49
CA ARG A 5 15.79 -8.51 2.63
C ARG A 5 14.72 -8.80 1.58
N VAL A 6 13.61 -8.07 1.60
CA VAL A 6 12.60 -8.05 0.55
C VAL A 6 12.48 -6.63 0.01
N ALA A 7 12.81 -6.47 -1.28
CA ALA A 7 12.70 -5.18 -1.96
C ALA A 7 11.23 -4.82 -2.17
N VAL A 8 10.88 -3.56 -1.93
CA VAL A 8 9.54 -3.03 -2.19
C VAL A 8 9.69 -1.81 -3.09
N GLN A 9 8.98 -1.80 -4.21
CA GLN A 9 9.06 -0.72 -5.20
C GLN A 9 7.68 -0.34 -5.74
N ILE A 10 7.51 0.93 -6.08
CA ILE A 10 6.31 1.48 -6.75
C ILE A 10 6.77 2.12 -8.06
N ASP A 11 6.27 1.65 -9.20
CA ASP A 11 6.67 2.11 -10.54
C ASP A 11 8.19 2.13 -10.77
N GLY A 12 8.90 1.18 -10.13
CA GLY A 12 10.37 1.09 -10.17
C GLY A 12 11.11 1.93 -9.12
N LEU A 13 10.43 2.76 -8.34
CA LEU A 13 11.01 3.54 -7.24
C LEU A 13 11.02 2.74 -5.94
N HIS A 14 12.22 2.56 -5.36
CA HIS A 14 12.39 1.87 -4.08
C HIS A 14 11.71 2.62 -2.94
N GLN A 15 10.94 1.89 -2.12
CA GLN A 15 10.33 2.43 -0.92
C GLN A 15 11.32 2.51 0.23
N ALA A 16 11.00 3.35 1.21
CA ALA A 16 11.81 3.52 2.41
C ALA A 16 12.16 2.16 3.05
N GLU A 17 13.44 2.00 3.38
CA GLU A 17 13.94 0.88 4.15
C GLU A 17 13.61 1.08 5.62
N THR A 18 13.42 -0.02 6.34
CA THR A 18 13.28 -0.02 7.78
C THR A 18 14.61 0.43 8.38
N ILE A 19 14.64 1.61 8.99
CA ILE A 19 15.82 2.11 9.71
C ILE A 19 15.71 1.64 11.16
N SER A 20 16.21 0.44 11.43
CA SER A 20 16.51 0.01 12.80
C SER A 20 17.96 -0.42 12.91
N SER A 21 18.79 0.45 13.49
CA SER A 21 20.00 -0.04 14.14
C SER A 21 19.57 -0.98 15.26
N GLN A 22 20.03 -2.23 15.26
CA GLN A 22 19.61 -3.22 16.27
C GLN A 22 19.88 -2.73 17.70
N GLY A 23 21.02 -2.06 17.94
CA GLY A 23 21.33 -1.48 19.25
C GLY A 23 20.47 -0.26 19.61
N PHE A 24 19.88 0.42 18.63
CA PHE A 24 18.98 1.55 18.85
C PHE A 24 17.52 1.11 19.07
N LYS A 25 17.09 0.06 18.34
CA LYS A 25 15.77 -0.56 18.48
C LYS A 25 15.57 -1.12 19.89
N GLU A 26 16.55 -1.87 20.41
CA GLU A 26 16.50 -2.50 21.74
C GLU A 26 16.50 -1.48 22.90
N LEU A 27 17.17 -0.34 22.74
CA LEU A 27 17.24 0.72 23.75
C LEU A 27 16.04 1.67 23.75
N PHE A 28 15.39 1.88 22.59
CA PHE A 28 14.43 2.98 22.41
C PHE A 28 13.03 2.58 21.94
N GLU A 29 12.75 1.31 21.57
CA GLU A 29 11.40 0.88 21.20
C GLU A 29 10.40 0.98 22.37
N GLY A 30 10.83 0.70 23.61
CA GLY A 30 9.99 0.83 24.80
C GLY A 30 9.57 2.27 25.12
N TYR A 31 10.24 3.27 24.54
CA TYR A 31 9.95 4.69 24.72
C TYR A 31 8.98 5.25 23.66
N GLY A 32 8.56 4.45 22.68
CA GLY A 32 7.52 4.81 21.71
C GLY A 32 7.87 5.94 20.73
N ASN A 33 9.12 6.41 20.70
CA ASN A 33 9.52 7.61 19.95
C ASN A 33 10.06 7.33 18.53
N PHE A 34 9.96 6.09 18.02
CA PHE A 34 10.46 5.72 16.70
C PHE A 34 9.41 4.98 15.88
N ASN A 35 8.99 5.61 14.77
CA ASN A 35 8.13 4.96 13.79
C ASN A 35 8.98 4.21 12.76
N ASN A 36 9.11 2.89 12.94
CA ASN A 36 9.84 2.02 12.02
C ASN A 36 8.93 1.38 10.94
N THR A 37 7.72 1.91 10.75
CA THR A 37 6.83 1.42 9.69
C THR A 37 7.35 1.80 8.31
N ARG A 38 7.39 0.83 7.40
CA ARG A 38 7.59 1.11 5.97
C ARG A 38 6.34 1.76 5.40
N ASN A 39 6.53 2.70 4.48
CA ASN A 39 5.42 3.33 3.77
C ASN A 39 4.56 2.25 3.07
N SER A 40 3.26 2.35 3.25
CA SER A 40 2.29 1.50 2.56
C SER A 40 1.75 2.21 1.32
N ALA A 41 1.50 1.46 0.25
CA ALA A 41 0.85 2.00 -0.95
C ALA A 41 -0.68 2.01 -0.76
N GLU A 42 -1.36 3.06 -1.23
CA GLU A 42 -2.82 3.09 -1.26
C GLU A 42 -3.32 2.14 -2.35
N ILE A 43 -3.92 1.03 -1.97
CA ILE A 43 -4.36 -0.04 -2.89
C ILE A 43 -5.29 0.48 -3.99
N GLU A 44 -6.11 1.49 -3.67
CA GLU A 44 -7.02 2.09 -4.64
C GLU A 44 -6.31 2.87 -5.75
N THR A 45 -5.00 3.16 -5.65
CA THR A 45 -4.20 3.77 -6.73
C THR A 45 -3.43 2.74 -7.56
N LEU A 46 -3.40 1.46 -7.15
CA LEU A 46 -2.59 0.42 -7.78
C LEU A 46 -3.33 -0.37 -8.85
N LYS A 47 -2.72 -0.58 -10.01
CA LYS A 47 -3.21 -1.46 -11.06
C LYS A 47 -2.86 -2.92 -10.78
N GLN A 48 -1.61 -3.17 -10.41
CA GLN A 48 -1.07 -4.52 -10.28
C GLN A 48 -0.07 -4.62 -9.12
N VAL A 49 -0.05 -5.79 -8.49
CA VAL A 49 0.98 -6.19 -7.54
C VAL A 49 1.68 -7.43 -8.07
N THR A 50 3.00 -7.38 -8.19
CA THR A 50 3.83 -8.51 -8.60
C THR A 50 4.69 -8.95 -7.42
N ILE A 51 4.52 -10.19 -6.98
CA ILE A 51 5.29 -10.80 -5.89
C ILE A 51 6.22 -11.86 -6.48
N ARG A 52 7.53 -11.70 -6.25
CA ARG A 52 8.55 -12.67 -6.66
C ARG A 52 9.21 -13.27 -5.43
N LYS A 53 9.20 -14.60 -5.36
CA LYS A 53 9.77 -15.37 -4.25
C LYS A 53 11.18 -15.81 -4.62
N GLY A 54 12.11 -15.73 -3.66
CA GLY A 54 13.52 -16.04 -3.89
C GLY A 54 14.29 -14.86 -4.48
N ALA A 55 15.61 -15.00 -4.58
CA ALA A 55 16.48 -13.90 -4.97
C ALA A 55 16.07 -13.31 -6.35
N ASP A 56 15.78 -12.01 -6.38
CA ASP A 56 15.38 -11.27 -7.59
C ASP A 56 16.23 -10.01 -7.82
N SER A 57 17.44 -9.98 -7.26
CA SER A 57 18.34 -8.81 -7.29
C SER A 57 18.71 -8.33 -8.69
N LEU A 58 18.60 -9.20 -9.71
CA LEU A 58 18.85 -8.84 -11.11
C LEU A 58 17.77 -7.93 -11.70
N LYS A 59 16.52 -8.06 -11.25
CA LYS A 59 15.38 -7.30 -11.78
C LYS A 59 14.88 -6.21 -10.83
N SER A 60 15.00 -6.44 -9.52
CA SER A 60 14.50 -5.56 -8.47
C SER A 60 15.59 -4.85 -7.67
N GLY A 61 16.87 -5.05 -8.02
CA GLY A 61 17.99 -4.32 -7.41
C GLY A 61 18.31 -4.72 -5.96
N SER A 62 18.90 -3.78 -5.22
CA SER A 62 19.32 -4.00 -3.84
C SER A 62 18.13 -4.33 -2.93
N GLY A 63 18.36 -5.15 -1.91
CA GLY A 63 17.33 -5.58 -0.96
C GLY A 63 16.47 -6.75 -1.43
N ALA A 64 16.63 -7.26 -2.65
CA ALA A 64 15.82 -8.37 -3.19
C ALA A 64 16.40 -9.79 -2.92
N LEU A 65 17.13 -9.98 -1.81
CA LEU A 65 17.80 -11.25 -1.49
C LEU A 65 16.81 -12.38 -1.17
N GLY A 66 15.70 -12.05 -0.50
CA GLY A 66 14.62 -12.97 -0.17
C GLY A 66 13.44 -12.92 -1.14
N GLY A 67 13.40 -11.94 -2.03
CA GLY A 67 12.28 -11.68 -2.94
C GLY A 67 12.04 -10.20 -3.19
N SER A 68 11.04 -9.90 -3.99
CA SER A 68 10.60 -8.54 -4.29
C SER A 68 9.08 -8.43 -4.38
N VAL A 69 8.58 -7.26 -4.01
CA VAL A 69 7.19 -6.83 -4.20
C VAL A 69 7.21 -5.55 -5.03
N SER A 70 6.62 -5.62 -6.21
CA SER A 70 6.52 -4.47 -7.12
C SER A 70 5.07 -4.08 -7.30
N PHE A 71 4.80 -2.79 -7.15
CA PHE A 71 3.49 -2.18 -7.37
C PHE A 71 3.53 -1.34 -8.64
N ASP A 72 2.52 -1.50 -9.50
CA ASP A 72 2.31 -0.66 -10.68
C ASP A 72 1.07 0.21 -10.43
N THR A 73 1.19 1.53 -10.61
CA THR A 73 0.08 2.46 -10.42
C THR A 73 -0.89 2.48 -11.61
N LYS A 74 -2.10 2.97 -11.38
CA LYS A 74 -3.14 3.12 -12.40
C LYS A 74 -2.79 4.22 -13.38
N ASP A 75 -2.95 3.93 -14.67
CA ASP A 75 -2.83 4.89 -15.76
C ASP A 75 -4.22 5.27 -16.29
N ALA A 76 -4.38 6.49 -16.81
CA ALA A 76 -5.62 6.90 -17.47
C ALA A 76 -6.01 5.94 -18.62
N ARG A 77 -5.02 5.44 -19.36
CA ARG A 77 -5.18 4.51 -20.48
C ARG A 77 -5.79 3.18 -20.07
N ASP A 78 -5.66 2.76 -18.81
CA ASP A 78 -6.30 1.55 -18.29
C ASP A 78 -7.83 1.67 -18.27
N TYR A 79 -8.35 2.90 -18.17
CA TYR A 79 -9.79 3.18 -18.07
C TYR A 79 -10.41 3.68 -19.38
N LEU A 80 -9.60 4.25 -20.27
CA LEU A 80 -10.04 4.93 -21.49
C LEU A 80 -10.04 4.01 -22.72
N LEU A 81 -10.37 2.73 -22.51
CA LEU A 81 -10.55 1.74 -23.57
C LEU A 81 -11.78 2.09 -24.40
N ASN A 82 -11.57 2.49 -25.66
CA ASN A 82 -12.61 2.90 -26.62
C ASN A 82 -13.49 4.09 -26.17
N LYS A 83 -13.02 4.89 -25.21
CA LYS A 83 -13.73 6.08 -24.69
C LYS A 83 -12.75 7.17 -24.24
N ASN A 84 -13.21 8.42 -24.26
CA ASN A 84 -12.36 9.58 -23.90
C ASN A 84 -12.53 10.04 -22.44
N TYR A 85 -13.47 9.47 -21.69
CA TYR A 85 -13.68 9.78 -20.28
C TYR A 85 -14.08 8.54 -19.49
N TYR A 86 -13.78 8.55 -18.20
CA TYR A 86 -14.17 7.53 -17.24
C TYR A 86 -14.38 8.17 -15.86
N ALA A 87 -15.42 7.72 -15.16
CA ALA A 87 -15.67 8.08 -13.78
C ALA A 87 -16.16 6.85 -13.02
N SER A 88 -15.69 6.68 -11.79
CA SER A 88 -16.20 5.64 -10.90
C SER A 88 -16.12 6.07 -9.45
N TYR A 89 -17.08 5.62 -8.66
CA TYR A 89 -17.12 5.81 -7.22
C TYR A 89 -17.21 4.45 -6.54
N LYS A 90 -16.38 4.22 -5.52
CA LYS A 90 -16.33 3.00 -4.73
C LYS A 90 -16.50 3.34 -3.26
N ARG A 91 -17.29 2.54 -2.56
CA ARG A 91 -17.46 2.65 -1.10
C ARG A 91 -17.31 1.27 -0.47
N GLY A 92 -16.63 1.20 0.67
CA GLY A 92 -16.43 -0.01 1.45
C GLY A 92 -16.64 0.25 2.94
N TYR A 93 -17.04 -0.78 3.68
CA TYR A 93 -17.13 -0.75 5.13
C TYR A 93 -16.51 -2.02 5.70
N ASN A 94 -15.59 -1.86 6.66
CA ASN A 94 -14.95 -2.95 7.38
C ASN A 94 -15.45 -2.93 8.83
N THR A 95 -16.01 -4.03 9.29
CA THR A 95 -16.58 -4.13 10.64
C THR A 95 -15.51 -4.36 11.71
N ALA A 96 -14.33 -4.89 11.33
CA ALA A 96 -13.27 -5.18 12.29
C ALA A 96 -12.73 -3.91 13.00
N ASP A 97 -12.82 -2.77 12.35
CA ASP A 97 -12.30 -1.47 12.79
C ASP A 97 -13.32 -0.32 12.54
N ASN A 98 -14.57 -0.68 12.26
CA ASN A 98 -15.64 0.25 11.84
C ASN A 98 -15.20 1.22 10.72
N GLN A 99 -14.31 0.79 9.83
CA GLN A 99 -13.69 1.65 8.84
C GLN A 99 -14.58 1.86 7.62
N ASN A 100 -14.79 3.12 7.24
CA ASN A 100 -15.46 3.53 6.02
C ASN A 100 -14.42 3.98 4.99
N LEU A 101 -14.46 3.38 3.80
CA LEU A 101 -13.61 3.66 2.65
C LEU A 101 -14.46 4.29 1.56
N GLN A 102 -13.99 5.39 0.98
CA GLN A 102 -14.60 6.02 -0.18
C GLN A 102 -13.52 6.41 -1.18
N THR A 103 -13.73 6.05 -2.45
CA THR A 103 -12.81 6.35 -3.53
C THR A 103 -13.56 6.91 -4.73
N LEU A 104 -13.06 8.01 -5.27
CA LEU A 104 -13.49 8.61 -6.52
C LEU A 104 -12.34 8.52 -7.52
N THR A 105 -12.62 7.96 -8.69
CA THR A 105 -11.66 7.88 -9.80
C THR A 105 -12.24 8.61 -11.01
N LEU A 106 -11.48 9.54 -11.56
CA LEU A 106 -11.79 10.27 -12.79
C LEU A 106 -10.62 10.10 -13.77
N ALA A 107 -10.91 9.80 -15.04
CA ALA A 107 -9.91 9.79 -16.09
C ALA A 107 -10.45 10.46 -17.35
N GLY A 108 -9.57 11.13 -18.10
CA GLY A 108 -9.93 11.82 -19.32
C GLY A 108 -8.78 11.83 -20.33
N ARG A 109 -9.13 11.83 -21.61
CA ARG A 109 -8.21 11.99 -22.74
C ARG A 109 -8.66 13.15 -23.60
N TYR A 110 -7.73 14.03 -23.91
CA TYR A 110 -7.88 15.11 -24.87
C TYR A 110 -6.74 15.08 -25.88
N LYS A 111 -7.05 14.70 -27.12
CA LYS A 111 -6.08 14.50 -28.21
C LYS A 111 -4.95 13.55 -27.78
N TYR A 112 -3.74 14.07 -27.60
CA TYR A 112 -2.51 13.37 -27.24
C TYR A 112 -2.20 13.40 -25.74
N PHE A 113 -3.06 14.04 -24.93
CA PHE A 113 -2.91 14.13 -23.49
C PHE A 113 -3.96 13.26 -22.79
N ASP A 114 -3.54 12.49 -21.80
CA ASP A 114 -4.44 11.81 -20.89
C ASP A 114 -4.06 12.09 -19.43
N ALA A 115 -5.06 12.03 -18.55
CA ALA A 115 -4.91 12.31 -17.14
C ALA A 115 -5.88 11.45 -16.32
N ILE A 116 -5.44 11.12 -15.10
CA ILE A 116 -6.22 10.40 -14.11
C ILE A 116 -6.09 11.09 -12.75
N ALA A 117 -7.18 11.12 -11.99
CA ALA A 117 -7.22 11.51 -10.60
C ALA A 117 -7.93 10.43 -9.79
N VAL A 118 -7.26 9.93 -8.75
CA VAL A 118 -7.82 8.98 -7.78
C VAL A 118 -7.77 9.63 -6.40
N ILE A 119 -8.93 9.81 -5.79
CA ILE A 119 -9.07 10.42 -4.46
C ILE A 119 -9.68 9.39 -3.54
N THR A 120 -8.96 9.01 -2.49
CA THR A 120 -9.41 8.02 -1.51
C THR A 120 -9.45 8.65 -0.12
N SER A 121 -10.52 8.39 0.61
CA SER A 121 -10.66 8.69 2.04
C SER A 121 -10.98 7.42 2.79
N ARG A 122 -10.20 7.16 3.84
CA ARG A 122 -10.34 6.00 4.72
C ARG A 122 -10.39 6.51 6.16
N LYS A 123 -11.47 6.21 6.86
CA LYS A 123 -11.67 6.59 8.27
C LYS A 123 -12.15 5.39 9.04
N GLY A 124 -11.37 4.96 10.02
CA GLY A 124 -11.68 3.85 10.92
C GLY A 124 -11.17 4.14 12.32
N HIS A 125 -11.43 3.20 13.22
CA HIS A 125 -10.98 3.22 14.61
C HIS A 125 -9.99 2.07 14.85
N GLU A 126 -9.58 1.89 16.10
CA GLU A 126 -8.81 0.73 16.52
C GLU A 126 -9.58 -0.57 16.25
N LEU A 127 -8.83 -1.65 16.02
CA LEU A 127 -9.41 -2.95 15.75
C LEU A 127 -10.18 -3.46 16.98
N GLU A 128 -11.44 -3.82 16.80
CA GLU A 128 -12.30 -4.33 17.87
C GLU A 128 -11.76 -5.67 18.37
N ASN A 129 -11.45 -5.74 19.67
CA ASN A 129 -11.18 -7.01 20.33
C ASN A 129 -12.50 -7.52 20.94
N TYR A 130 -13.02 -8.64 20.44
CA TYR A 130 -14.19 -9.33 21.01
C TYR A 130 -13.84 -10.10 22.31
N GLY A 131 -12.98 -9.52 23.15
CA GLY A 131 -12.52 -10.09 24.41
C GLY A 131 -13.61 -10.04 25.48
N TYR A 132 -14.14 -11.23 25.82
CA TYR A 132 -14.89 -11.57 27.03
C TYR A 132 -16.21 -10.83 27.28
N LYS A 133 -17.23 -11.09 26.45
CA LYS A 133 -18.64 -10.82 26.84
C LYS A 133 -19.33 -11.98 27.58
N ASN A 134 -18.68 -13.13 27.75
CA ASN A 134 -19.29 -14.35 28.28
C ASN A 134 -18.48 -15.01 29.42
N TYR A 135 -17.94 -14.24 30.36
CA TYR A 135 -17.59 -14.78 31.68
C TYR A 135 -18.65 -14.29 32.67
N ASN A 136 -19.67 -15.12 32.91
CA ASN A 136 -20.49 -14.99 34.11
C ASN A 136 -19.64 -15.56 35.25
N ASP A 137 -19.41 -14.75 36.28
CA ASP A 137 -18.92 -15.20 37.59
C ASP A 137 -19.85 -16.26 38.21
#